data_AF-A0A346JLZ6-F1
#
_entry.id   AF-A0A346JLZ6-F1
#
_cell.length_a   1.000
_cell.length_b   1.000
_cell.length_c   1.000
_cell.angle_alpha   90.00
_cell.angle_beta   90.00
_cell.angle_gamma   90.00
#
_symmetry.space_group_name_H-M   'P 1'
#
loop_
_entity.id
_entity.type
_entity.pdbx_description
1 polymer ?
#
loop_
_entity_poly.entity_id
_entity_poly.type
_entity_poly.pdbx_seq_one_letter_code
_entity_poly.pdbx_strand_id
1 'polypeptide(L)'
;VAIADIDTRKLTRLLREKGAQNGCIIAGDAPDAAVALEKAKAFPGLKGMDLAKEVTTTERYSWLQGSWTLEGELPAAKNESELPYHVVAYDYGVKRNILRMLVDRGCRLTVVPA
;
A
#
# COMPACT_ATOMS: atom_id res chain seq x y z
N VAL A 1 -4.60 -3.02 -14.56
CA VAL A 1 -4.01 -3.91 -15.58
C VAL A 1 -3.20 -4.99 -14.85
N ALA A 2 -3.38 -6.25 -15.21
CA ALA A 2 -2.66 -7.39 -14.62
C ALA A 2 -2.45 -8.47 -15.70
N ILE A 3 -1.50 -9.39 -15.50
CA ILE A 3 -1.19 -10.50 -16.40
C ILE A 3 -0.93 -11.78 -15.61
N ALA A 4 -1.39 -12.91 -16.14
CA ALA A 4 -1.15 -14.26 -15.60
C ALA A 4 -0.50 -15.15 -16.68
N ASP A 5 -0.31 -16.44 -16.39
CA ASP A 5 0.23 -17.45 -17.32
C ASP A 5 1.63 -17.14 -17.90
N ILE A 6 2.47 -16.49 -17.10
CA ILE A 6 3.88 -16.24 -17.39
C ILE A 6 4.80 -16.98 -16.40
N ASP A 7 6.06 -17.19 -16.79
CA ASP A 7 7.07 -17.72 -15.89
C ASP A 7 7.54 -16.66 -14.87
N THR A 8 6.81 -16.56 -13.76
CA THR A 8 7.16 -15.67 -12.64
C THR A 8 8.46 -16.06 -11.94
N ARG A 9 8.92 -17.33 -12.06
CA ARG A 9 10.19 -17.79 -11.52
C ARG A 9 11.37 -17.24 -12.33
N LYS A 10 11.27 -17.23 -13.67
CA LYS A 10 12.24 -16.56 -14.55
C LYS A 10 12.33 -15.07 -14.24
N LEU A 11 11.19 -14.39 -14.10
CA LEU A 11 11.15 -12.97 -13.72
C LEU A 11 11.82 -12.72 -12.37
N THR A 12 11.50 -13.52 -11.35
CA THR A 12 12.08 -13.40 -10.01
C THR A 12 13.59 -13.59 -10.02
N ARG A 13 14.11 -14.59 -10.75
CA ARG A 13 15.56 -14.79 -10.91
C ARG A 13 16.21 -13.59 -11.58
N LEU A 14 15.62 -13.06 -12.65
CA LEU A 14 16.15 -11.89 -13.35
C LEU A 14 16.28 -10.67 -12.43
N LEU A 15 15.24 -10.37 -11.64
CA LEU A 15 15.25 -9.24 -10.70
C LEU A 15 16.25 -9.45 -9.55
N ARG A 16 16.45 -10.69 -9.09
CA ARG A 16 17.44 -11.01 -8.06
C ARG A 16 18.87 -10.83 -8.57
N GLU A 17 19.18 -11.34 -9.77
CA GLU A 17 20.55 -11.29 -10.30
C GLU A 17 20.92 -9.91 -10.86
N LYS A 18 19.96 -9.15 -11.43
CA LYS A 18 20.22 -7.85 -12.10
C LYS A 18 19.68 -6.63 -11.35
N GLY A 19 19.00 -6.82 -10.24
CA GLY A 19 18.32 -5.76 -9.50
C GLY A 19 16.94 -5.39 -10.06
N ALA A 20 16.27 -4.48 -9.36
CA ALA A 20 14.95 -3.99 -9.72
C ALA A 20 14.97 -3.25 -11.06
N GLN A 21 13.96 -3.51 -11.89
CA GLN A 21 13.80 -2.90 -13.21
C GLN A 21 12.39 -2.32 -13.35
N ASN A 22 12.30 -1.19 -14.05
CA ASN A 22 11.02 -0.64 -14.48
C ASN A 22 10.36 -1.60 -15.49
N GLY A 23 9.04 -1.68 -15.48
CA GLY A 23 8.30 -2.58 -16.36
C GLY A 23 6.98 -1.97 -16.81
N CYS A 24 6.46 -2.46 -17.94
CA CYS A 24 5.17 -2.07 -18.49
C CYS A 24 4.38 -3.33 -18.85
N ILE A 25 3.10 -3.36 -18.51
CA ILE A 25 2.16 -4.39 -18.93
C ILE A 25 1.14 -3.72 -19.85
N ILE A 26 0.98 -4.27 -21.06
CA ILE A 26 -0.10 -3.89 -21.99
C ILE A 26 -1.06 -5.08 -22.07
N ALA A 27 -2.33 -4.84 -21.76
CA ALA A 27 -3.41 -5.80 -21.92
C ALA A 27 -4.50 -5.16 -22.79
N GLY A 28 -4.96 -5.88 -23.80
CA GLY A 28 -5.91 -5.43 -24.82
C GLY A 28 -5.87 -6.37 -26.03
N ASP A 29 -6.61 -6.04 -27.07
CA ASP A 29 -6.81 -6.92 -28.23
C ASP A 29 -5.53 -7.15 -29.05
N ALA A 30 -4.63 -6.16 -29.11
CA ALA A 30 -3.36 -6.23 -29.83
C ALA A 30 -2.24 -5.54 -29.03
N PRO A 31 -1.63 -6.24 -28.04
CA PRO A 31 -0.53 -5.67 -27.26
C PRO A 31 0.73 -5.50 -28.12
N ASP A 32 1.27 -4.28 -28.14
CA ASP A 32 2.49 -3.95 -28.89
C ASP A 32 3.73 -4.00 -27.98
N ALA A 33 4.65 -4.92 -28.31
CA ALA A 33 5.90 -5.11 -27.56
C ALA A 33 6.85 -3.92 -27.66
N ALA A 34 6.90 -3.21 -28.79
CA ALA A 34 7.76 -2.04 -28.97
C ALA A 34 7.29 -0.89 -28.08
N VAL A 35 5.98 -0.63 -28.06
CA VAL A 35 5.36 0.37 -27.19
C VAL A 35 5.56 0.02 -25.71
N ALA A 36 5.41 -1.26 -25.34
CA ALA A 36 5.65 -1.70 -23.96
C ALA A 36 7.10 -1.45 -23.53
N LEU A 37 8.07 -1.74 -24.41
CA LEU A 37 9.49 -1.53 -24.15
C LEU A 37 9.84 -0.04 -24.03
N GLU A 38 9.27 0.79 -24.90
CA GLU A 38 9.43 2.24 -24.85
C GLU A 38 8.93 2.80 -23.51
N LYS A 39 7.69 2.46 -23.12
CA LYS A 39 7.09 2.90 -21.85
C LYS A 39 7.89 2.43 -20.63
N ALA A 40 8.41 1.20 -20.66
CA ALA A 40 9.24 0.67 -19.58
C ALA A 40 10.54 1.47 -19.40
N LYS A 41 11.18 1.88 -20.51
CA LYS A 41 12.41 2.71 -20.50
C LYS A 41 12.15 4.17 -20.16
N ALA A 42 11.00 4.71 -20.58
CA ALA A 42 10.63 6.10 -20.35
C ALA A 42 10.26 6.42 -18.90
N PHE A 43 9.98 5.41 -18.07
CA PHE A 43 9.65 5.65 -16.66
C PHE A 43 10.86 6.23 -15.90
N PRO A 44 10.72 7.42 -15.27
CA PRO A 44 11.85 8.11 -14.63
C PRO A 44 12.44 7.35 -13.42
N GLY A 45 11.75 6.32 -12.92
CA GLY A 45 12.18 5.50 -11.80
C GLY A 45 11.74 6.07 -10.46
N LEU A 46 11.71 5.23 -9.42
CA LEU A 46 11.19 5.58 -8.10
C LEU A 46 12.18 6.44 -7.27
N LYS A 47 13.46 6.43 -7.63
CA LYS A 47 14.51 7.11 -6.84
C LYS A 47 14.32 8.62 -6.92
N GLY A 48 14.10 9.26 -5.77
CA GLY A 48 13.88 10.69 -5.68
C GLY A 48 12.42 11.14 -5.91
N MET A 49 11.49 10.20 -6.10
CA MET A 49 10.06 10.51 -6.11
C MET A 49 9.51 10.54 -4.69
N ASP A 50 8.88 11.64 -4.32
CA ASP A 50 8.01 11.69 -3.15
C ASP A 50 6.65 11.11 -3.52
N LEU A 51 6.46 9.84 -3.18
CA LEU A 51 5.19 9.13 -3.38
C LEU A 51 4.28 9.21 -2.17
N ALA A 52 4.79 9.66 -1.00
CA ALA A 52 4.00 9.73 0.23
C ALA A 52 2.90 10.79 0.10
N LYS A 53 3.23 11.95 -0.50
CA LYS A 53 2.26 13.01 -0.79
C LYS A 53 1.12 12.58 -1.73
N GLU A 54 1.34 11.56 -2.56
CA GLU A 54 0.34 11.07 -3.53
C GLU A 54 -0.68 10.11 -2.89
N VAL A 55 -0.32 9.53 -1.73
CA VAL A 55 -1.14 8.48 -1.07
C VAL A 55 -1.57 8.87 0.34
N THR A 56 -1.09 9.99 0.88
CA THR A 56 -1.49 10.52 2.18
C THR A 56 -2.97 10.92 2.21
N THR A 57 -3.55 10.99 3.40
CA THR A 57 -4.90 11.53 3.60
C THR A 57 -4.92 13.04 3.41
N THR A 58 -6.04 13.58 2.91
CA THR A 58 -6.22 15.04 2.72
C THR A 58 -6.58 15.75 4.03
N GLU A 59 -7.31 15.08 4.91
CA GLU A 59 -7.81 15.64 6.17
C GLU A 59 -7.52 14.69 7.32
N ARG A 60 -7.30 15.24 8.51
CA ARG A 60 -7.13 14.41 9.71
C ARG A 60 -8.39 13.61 10.02
N TYR A 61 -8.24 12.38 10.49
CA TYR A 61 -9.37 11.54 10.89
C TYR A 61 -9.06 10.71 12.15
N SER A 62 -10.11 10.23 12.82
CA SER A 62 -9.99 9.32 13.97
C SER A 62 -10.05 7.87 13.52
N TRP A 63 -9.20 7.00 14.10
CA TRP A 63 -9.26 5.56 13.88
C TRP A 63 -9.33 4.80 15.20
N LEU A 64 -10.41 4.03 15.37
CA LEU A 64 -10.75 3.30 16.60
C LEU A 64 -11.13 1.83 16.32
N GLN A 65 -10.96 1.34 15.09
CA GLN A 65 -11.30 -0.04 14.70
C GLN A 65 -10.12 -0.99 14.94
N GLY A 66 -10.36 -2.10 15.63
CA GLY A 66 -9.39 -3.17 15.92
C GLY A 66 -9.22 -4.19 14.79
N SER A 67 -8.45 -5.24 15.04
CA SER A 67 -8.16 -6.30 14.06
C SER A 67 -9.33 -7.26 13.84
N TRP A 68 -9.34 -7.87 12.65
CA TRP A 68 -10.25 -8.96 12.32
C TRP A 68 -9.97 -10.20 13.16
N THR A 69 -11.00 -10.94 13.57
CA THR A 69 -10.90 -12.29 14.16
C THR A 69 -11.81 -13.27 13.41
N LEU A 70 -11.51 -14.56 13.53
CA LEU A 70 -12.31 -15.61 12.87
C LEU A 70 -13.73 -15.67 13.45
N GLU A 71 -13.87 -15.44 14.76
CA GLU A 71 -15.13 -15.57 15.49
C GLU A 71 -16.02 -14.33 15.35
N GLY A 72 -15.41 -13.13 15.26
CA GLY A 72 -16.10 -11.84 15.34
C GLY A 72 -15.99 -10.99 14.07
N GLU A 73 -15.35 -11.51 13.03
CA GLU A 73 -15.00 -10.79 11.81
C GLU A 73 -14.29 -9.45 12.09
N LEU A 74 -14.54 -8.42 11.29
CA LEU A 74 -14.02 -7.08 11.49
C LEU A 74 -14.85 -6.36 12.55
N PRO A 75 -14.28 -6.00 13.71
CA PRO A 75 -15.05 -5.38 14.77
C PRO A 75 -15.52 -3.97 14.38
N ALA A 76 -16.59 -3.50 15.01
CA ALA A 76 -16.95 -2.09 14.99
C ALA A 76 -15.84 -1.24 15.64
N ALA A 77 -15.89 0.07 15.39
CA ALA A 77 -15.03 1.02 16.09
C ALA A 77 -15.31 0.96 17.61
N LYS A 78 -14.25 0.93 18.42
CA LYS A 78 -14.36 1.02 19.88
C LYS A 78 -14.73 2.43 20.31
N ASN A 79 -15.27 2.58 21.52
CA ASN A 79 -15.42 3.90 22.12
C ASN A 79 -14.05 4.46 22.53
N GLU A 80 -13.86 5.78 22.43
CA GLU A 80 -12.58 6.41 22.82
C GLU A 80 -12.23 6.19 24.30
N SER A 81 -13.25 6.07 25.17
CA SER A 81 -13.07 5.78 26.60
C SER A 81 -12.47 4.41 26.89
N GLU A 82 -12.54 3.47 25.94
CA GLU A 82 -11.96 2.12 26.05
C GLU A 82 -10.48 2.07 25.65
N LEU A 83 -9.94 3.18 25.14
CA LEU A 83 -8.61 3.27 24.57
C LEU A 83 -7.74 4.25 25.39
N PRO A 84 -6.95 3.75 26.37
CA PRO A 84 -6.28 4.60 27.35
C PRO A 84 -5.19 5.51 26.75
N TYR A 85 -4.67 5.22 25.56
CA TYR A 85 -3.58 5.97 24.94
C TYR A 85 -4.04 6.74 23.72
N HIS A 86 -3.53 7.95 23.52
CA HIS A 86 -3.75 8.74 22.30
C HIS A 86 -2.46 8.81 21.48
N VAL A 87 -2.50 8.32 20.24
CA VAL A 87 -1.37 8.35 19.32
C VAL A 87 -1.74 9.13 18.07
N VAL A 88 -0.84 10.02 17.65
CA VAL A 88 -0.93 10.70 16.35
C VAL A 88 -0.14 9.90 15.33
N ALA A 89 -0.76 9.52 14.22
CA ALA A 89 -0.14 8.74 13.16
C ALA A 89 -0.05 9.55 11.87
N TYR A 90 1.16 9.78 11.37
CA TYR A 90 1.37 10.38 10.05
C TYR A 90 1.06 9.36 8.95
N ASP A 91 0.23 9.77 7.98
CA ASP A 91 -0.16 8.92 6.86
C ASP A 91 0.81 9.07 5.68
N TYR A 92 1.85 8.25 5.64
CA TYR A 92 2.72 8.12 4.46
C TYR A 92 2.27 6.96 3.54
N GLY A 93 0.97 6.68 3.47
CA GLY A 93 0.42 5.47 2.86
C GLY A 93 0.26 4.34 3.89
N VAL A 94 -0.23 4.67 5.07
CA VAL A 94 -0.34 3.73 6.19
C VAL A 94 -1.32 2.60 5.88
N LYS A 95 -0.91 1.36 6.14
CA LYS A 95 -1.79 0.21 5.98
C LYS A 95 -2.79 0.16 7.14
N ARG A 96 -4.07 -0.05 6.82
CA ARG A 96 -5.16 -0.22 7.82
C ARG A 96 -4.82 -1.18 8.94
N ASN A 97 -4.11 -2.28 8.65
CA ASN A 97 -3.78 -3.26 9.69
C ASN A 97 -2.79 -2.75 10.75
N ILE A 98 -1.95 -1.76 10.42
CA ILE A 98 -1.09 -1.10 11.41
C ILE A 98 -1.97 -0.34 12.41
N LEU A 99 -2.94 0.44 11.91
CA LEU A 99 -3.89 1.19 12.74
C LEU A 99 -4.72 0.26 13.63
N ARG A 100 -5.21 -0.86 13.06
CA ARG A 100 -5.94 -1.90 13.81
C ARG A 100 -5.13 -2.47 14.96
N MET A 101 -3.88 -2.87 14.70
CA MET A 101 -3.00 -3.45 15.72
C MET A 101 -2.61 -2.46 16.82
N LEU A 102 -2.62 -1.15 16.54
CA LEU A 102 -2.44 -0.09 17.55
C LEU A 102 -3.71 0.05 18.42
N VAL A 103 -4.89 0.02 17.82
CA VAL A 103 -6.17 -0.01 18.55
C VAL A 103 -6.27 -1.23 19.46
N ASP A 104 -5.85 -2.40 18.98
CA ASP A 104 -5.83 -3.63 19.80
C ASP A 104 -4.93 -3.50 21.04
N ARG A 105 -3.94 -2.59 20.99
CA ARG A 105 -3.04 -2.25 22.10
C ARG A 105 -3.53 -1.08 22.95
N GLY A 106 -4.76 -0.62 22.75
CA GLY A 106 -5.38 0.44 23.54
C GLY A 106 -5.11 1.85 23.04
N CYS A 107 -4.71 2.03 21.77
CA CYS A 107 -4.48 3.36 21.21
C CYS A 107 -5.71 3.88 20.45
N ARG A 108 -6.26 5.02 20.85
CA ARG A 108 -7.08 5.85 19.95
C ARG A 108 -6.14 6.63 19.04
N LEU A 109 -6.45 6.66 17.75
CA LEU A 109 -5.55 7.23 16.75
C LEU A 109 -6.15 8.49 16.14
N THR A 110 -5.32 9.52 16.03
CA THR A 110 -5.57 10.63 15.09
C THR A 110 -4.60 10.49 13.94
N VAL A 111 -5.12 10.14 12.78
CA VAL A 111 -4.32 10.05 11.55
C VAL A 111 -4.26 11.43 10.91
N VAL A 112 -3.07 11.87 10.52
CA VAL A 112 -2.81 13.21 9.97
C VAL A 112 -2.10 13.13 8.62
N PRO A 113 -2.25 14.16 7.75
CA PRO A 113 -1.52 14.26 6.49
C PRO A 113 0.02 14.25 6.67
N ALA A 114 0.71 13.86 5.60
CA ALA A 114 2.17 13.82 5.45
C ALA A 114 2.85 15.20 5.55
#